data_AF-A0A7W1FWV5-F1
#
_entry.id   AF-A0A7W1FWV5-F1
#
_cell.length_a   1.000
_cell.length_b   1.000
_cell.length_c   1.000
_cell.angle_alpha   90.00
_cell.angle_beta   90.00
_cell.angle_gamma   90.00
#
_symmetry.space_group_name_H-M   'P 1'
#
loop_
_entity.id
_entity.type
_entity.pdbx_description
1 polymer ?
#
loop_
_entity_poly.entity_id
_entity_poly.type
_entity_poly.pdbx_seq_one_letter_code
_entity_poly.pdbx_strand_id
1 'polypeptide(L)'
;ALFAALKDLLKQTAHKLKLPPYVIFQEMSLEEMAIQYPIKMEELVNITGVGQGKAQKFGKPFIDLIAKYVEENEIDRPLDMVVKSIVNKSGLKVYIIQNIDRKLPLEDVAKAKGLSLTDLITEIESIVHSGTKVNIGYYVNEVIDDDKQQEALAYFKESATDSVAAAITELGEDDYTEEEVRLMRIKFMSEFGN
;
A
#
# COMPACT_ATOMS: atom_id res chain seq x y z
N ALA A 1 -5.60 -24.38 3.22
CA ALA A 1 -4.36 -24.48 4.03
C ALA A 1 -3.37 -23.36 3.70
N LEU A 2 -3.12 -23.05 2.42
CA LEU A 2 -2.19 -21.96 2.02
C LEU A 2 -2.50 -20.58 2.64
N PHE A 3 -3.76 -20.14 2.65
CA PHE A 3 -4.13 -18.84 3.22
C PHE A 3 -3.71 -18.68 4.70
N ALA A 4 -3.88 -19.73 5.52
CA ALA A 4 -3.44 -19.72 6.91
C ALA A 4 -1.90 -19.61 7.01
N ALA A 5 -1.18 -20.37 6.19
CA ALA A 5 0.28 -20.30 6.13
C ALA A 5 0.79 -18.92 5.68
N LEU A 6 0.10 -18.27 4.73
CA LEU A 6 0.37 -16.91 4.30
C LEU A 6 0.13 -15.90 5.42
N LYS A 7 -0.95 -16.04 6.20
CA LYS A 7 -1.21 -15.19 7.37
C LYS A 7 -0.14 -15.35 8.45
N ASP A 8 0.34 -16.57 8.68
CA ASP A 8 1.41 -16.82 9.65
C ASP A 8 2.75 -16.26 9.18
N LEU A 9 3.08 -16.41 7.89
CA LEU A 9 4.27 -15.80 7.29
C LEU A 9 4.19 -14.26 7.35
N LEU A 10 3.02 -13.68 7.11
CA LEU A 10 2.80 -12.24 7.23
C LEU A 10 3.07 -11.76 8.65
N LYS A 11 2.51 -12.43 9.67
CA LYS A 11 2.76 -12.09 11.08
C LYS A 11 4.24 -12.20 11.44
N GLN A 12 4.92 -13.24 10.99
CA GLN A 12 6.35 -13.41 11.25
C GLN A 12 7.19 -12.32 10.58
N THR A 13 6.84 -11.94 9.35
CA THR A 13 7.52 -10.87 8.60
C THR A 13 7.28 -9.51 9.24
N ALA A 14 6.04 -9.21 9.61
CA ALA A 14 5.62 -8.02 10.34
C ALA A 14 6.41 -7.86 11.66
N HIS A 15 6.46 -8.93 12.45
CA HIS A 15 7.19 -8.95 13.71
C HIS A 15 8.70 -8.70 13.52
N LYS A 16 9.33 -9.34 12.52
CA LYS A 16 10.75 -9.14 12.20
C LYS A 16 11.06 -7.69 11.81
N LEU A 17 10.15 -7.05 11.09
CA LEU A 17 10.31 -5.68 10.61
C LEU A 17 9.82 -4.63 11.60
N LYS A 18 9.19 -5.03 12.72
CA LYS A 18 8.52 -4.14 13.67
C LYS A 18 7.52 -3.21 12.95
N LEU A 19 6.75 -3.78 12.02
CA LEU A 19 5.71 -3.09 11.28
C LEU A 19 4.38 -3.81 11.46
N PRO A 20 3.24 -3.10 11.42
CA PRO A 20 1.94 -3.74 11.37
C PRO A 20 1.79 -4.64 10.12
N PRO A 21 1.08 -5.78 10.21
CA PRO A 21 0.87 -6.69 9.08
C PRO A 21 0.32 -6.03 7.82
N TYR A 22 -0.63 -5.09 7.96
CA TYR A 22 -1.30 -4.43 6.84
C TYR A 22 -0.34 -3.60 5.96
N VAL A 23 0.80 -3.19 6.51
CA VAL A 23 1.85 -2.43 5.78
C VAL A 23 2.50 -3.32 4.72
N ILE A 24 2.69 -4.60 5.04
CA ILE A 24 3.34 -5.59 4.16
C ILE A 24 2.35 -6.02 3.07
N PHE A 25 1.30 -6.74 3.47
CA PHE A 25 0.22 -7.17 2.57
C PHE A 25 -1.12 -7.07 3.29
N GLN A 26 -2.13 -6.63 2.55
CA GLN A 26 -3.49 -6.64 3.05
C GLN A 26 -4.10 -8.04 2.93
N GLU A 27 -5.15 -8.30 3.70
CA GLU A 27 -5.84 -9.59 3.70
C GLU A 27 -6.33 -9.97 2.29
N MET A 28 -6.91 -9.02 1.55
CA MET A 28 -7.33 -9.22 0.15
C MET A 28 -6.20 -9.71 -0.75
N SER A 29 -4.97 -9.20 -0.56
CA SER A 29 -3.80 -9.63 -1.34
C SER A 29 -3.42 -11.07 -1.00
N LEU A 30 -3.52 -11.48 0.27
CA LEU A 30 -3.24 -12.86 0.70
C LEU A 30 -4.31 -13.83 0.21
N GLU A 31 -5.58 -13.42 0.20
CA GLU A 31 -6.69 -14.20 -0.36
C GLU A 31 -6.46 -14.45 -1.85
N GLU A 32 -6.13 -13.41 -2.60
CA GLU A 32 -5.85 -13.53 -4.03
C GLU A 32 -4.59 -14.38 -4.31
N MET A 33 -3.52 -14.25 -3.51
CA MET A 33 -2.36 -15.14 -3.60
C MET A 33 -2.72 -16.62 -3.39
N ALA A 34 -3.65 -16.90 -2.47
CA ALA A 34 -4.12 -18.25 -2.20
C ALA A 34 -5.01 -18.83 -3.32
N ILE A 35 -5.51 -17.98 -4.23
CA ILE A 35 -6.31 -18.37 -5.39
C ILE A 35 -5.43 -18.49 -6.65
N GLN A 36 -4.53 -17.53 -6.86
CA GLN A 36 -3.72 -17.41 -8.08
C GLN A 36 -2.40 -18.17 -8.04
N TYR A 37 -1.92 -18.53 -6.84
CA TYR A 37 -0.66 -19.24 -6.63
C TYR A 37 0.54 -18.62 -7.38
N PRO A 38 0.87 -17.34 -7.16
CA PRO A 38 2.05 -16.72 -7.77
C PRO A 38 3.34 -17.34 -7.23
N ILE A 39 4.16 -17.91 -8.10
CA ILE A 39 5.49 -18.47 -7.81
C ILE A 39 6.63 -17.69 -8.47
N LYS A 40 6.31 -16.65 -9.26
CA LYS A 40 7.28 -15.73 -9.87
C LYS A 40 6.99 -14.30 -9.43
N MET A 41 8.01 -13.46 -9.37
CA MET A 41 7.86 -12.03 -9.02
C MET A 41 6.91 -11.30 -9.97
N GLU A 42 6.96 -11.64 -11.26
CA GLU A 42 6.08 -11.05 -12.28
C GLU A 42 4.60 -11.38 -12.06
N GLU A 43 4.31 -12.57 -11.53
CA GLU A 43 2.95 -12.99 -11.18
C GLU A 43 2.48 -12.30 -9.90
N LEU A 44 3.39 -12.16 -8.92
CA LEU A 44 3.09 -11.51 -7.65
C LEU A 44 2.73 -10.02 -7.84
N VAL A 45 3.39 -9.32 -8.77
CA VAL A 45 3.08 -7.91 -9.09
C VAL A 45 1.68 -7.73 -9.70
N ASN A 46 1.06 -8.81 -10.20
CA ASN A 46 -0.31 -8.77 -10.72
C ASN A 46 -1.37 -8.98 -9.64
N ILE A 47 -0.98 -9.31 -8.41
CA ILE A 47 -1.90 -9.43 -7.27
C ILE A 47 -2.36 -8.04 -6.84
N THR A 48 -3.66 -7.91 -6.58
CA THR A 48 -4.27 -6.65 -6.14
C THR A 48 -3.63 -6.17 -4.84
N GLY A 49 -3.20 -4.91 -4.83
CA GLY A 49 -2.50 -4.30 -3.69
C GLY A 49 -1.01 -4.65 -3.59
N VAL A 50 -0.45 -5.39 -4.57
CA VAL A 50 0.95 -5.81 -4.61
C VAL A 50 1.66 -5.19 -5.81
N GLY A 51 2.05 -3.93 -5.68
CA GLY A 51 2.87 -3.25 -6.70
C GLY A 51 4.31 -3.72 -6.72
N GLN A 52 5.07 -3.15 -7.66
CA GLN A 52 6.51 -3.44 -7.79
C GLN A 52 7.29 -3.17 -6.50
N GLY A 53 7.00 -2.09 -5.77
CA GLY A 53 7.68 -1.75 -4.52
C GLY A 53 7.48 -2.83 -3.46
N LYS A 54 6.22 -3.15 -3.15
CA LYS A 54 5.85 -4.23 -2.22
C LYS A 54 6.38 -5.60 -2.63
N ALA A 55 6.24 -5.96 -3.90
CA ALA A 55 6.73 -7.24 -4.40
C ALA A 55 8.24 -7.36 -4.22
N GLN A 56 9.01 -6.34 -4.58
CA GLN A 56 10.46 -6.30 -4.39
C GLN A 56 10.86 -6.36 -2.91
N LYS A 57 10.14 -5.63 -2.05
CA LYS A 57 10.47 -5.47 -0.63
C LYS A 57 10.12 -6.70 0.21
N PHE A 58 8.99 -7.34 -0.08
CA PHE A 58 8.41 -8.38 0.77
C PHE A 58 8.09 -9.70 0.05
N GLY A 59 8.11 -9.74 -1.28
CA GLY A 59 7.48 -10.81 -2.05
C GLY A 59 8.21 -12.16 -2.03
N LYS A 60 9.55 -12.16 -1.92
CA LYS A 60 10.36 -13.39 -2.08
C LYS A 60 9.97 -14.52 -1.11
N PRO A 61 9.85 -14.30 0.21
CA PRO A 61 9.42 -15.35 1.13
C PRO A 61 8.02 -15.91 0.84
N PHE A 62 7.11 -15.06 0.34
CA PHE A 62 5.73 -15.45 0.03
C PHE A 62 5.68 -16.32 -1.22
N ILE A 63 6.41 -15.94 -2.27
CA ILE A 63 6.60 -16.75 -3.47
C ILE A 63 7.18 -18.11 -3.12
N ASP A 64 8.21 -18.16 -2.27
CA ASP A 64 8.86 -19.42 -1.90
C ASP A 64 7.91 -20.35 -1.13
N LEU A 65 7.09 -19.79 -0.24
CA LEU A 65 6.05 -20.53 0.47
C LEU A 65 4.97 -21.07 -0.48
N ILE A 66 4.52 -20.25 -1.43
CA ILE A 66 3.49 -20.65 -2.41
C ILE A 66 4.04 -21.72 -3.35
N ALA A 67 5.28 -21.56 -3.85
CA ALA A 67 5.93 -22.53 -4.71
C ALA A 67 6.05 -23.90 -4.03
N LYS A 68 6.49 -23.90 -2.77
CA LYS A 68 6.55 -25.11 -1.95
C LYS A 68 5.16 -25.75 -1.77
N TYR A 69 4.14 -24.94 -1.46
CA TYR A 69 2.77 -25.45 -1.30
C TYR A 69 2.22 -26.06 -2.59
N VAL A 70 2.47 -25.43 -3.74
CA VAL A 70 2.08 -25.94 -5.07
C VAL A 70 2.74 -27.29 -5.33
N GLU A 71 4.05 -27.40 -5.08
CA GLU A 71 4.82 -28.63 -5.28
C GLU A 71 4.33 -29.76 -4.35
N GLU A 72 4.17 -29.49 -3.06
CA GLU A 72 3.74 -30.49 -2.05
C GLU A 72 2.31 -30.99 -2.26
N ASN A 73 1.44 -30.20 -2.87
CA ASN A 73 0.03 -30.53 -3.08
C ASN A 73 -0.30 -30.84 -4.55
N GLU A 74 0.72 -30.95 -5.42
CA GLU A 74 0.58 -31.23 -6.86
C GLU A 74 -0.47 -30.34 -7.55
N ILE A 75 -0.46 -29.05 -7.22
CA ILE A 75 -1.47 -28.10 -7.72
C ILE A 75 -1.21 -27.79 -9.18
N ASP A 76 -2.17 -28.13 -10.03
CA ASP A 76 -2.17 -27.69 -11.42
C ASP A 76 -2.48 -26.19 -11.46
N ARG A 77 -1.47 -25.40 -11.86
CA ARG A 77 -1.59 -23.95 -11.94
C ARG A 77 -2.11 -23.60 -13.33
N PRO A 78 -3.07 -22.66 -13.46
CA PRO A 78 -3.46 -22.16 -14.76
C PRO A 78 -2.22 -21.66 -15.52
N LEU A 79 -1.84 -22.39 -16.58
CA LEU A 79 -0.65 -22.13 -17.40
C LEU A 79 -0.63 -20.69 -17.89
N ASP A 80 0.54 -20.04 -17.75
CA ASP A 80 1.05 -18.77 -18.29
C ASP A 80 0.17 -18.06 -19.36
N MET A 81 -1.08 -17.74 -19.06
CA MET A 81 -1.69 -16.54 -19.61
C MET A 81 -1.22 -15.43 -18.69
N VAL A 82 -0.04 -14.90 -19.01
CA VAL A 82 0.28 -13.51 -18.69
C VAL A 82 -0.76 -12.69 -19.46
N VAL A 83 -1.98 -12.64 -18.94
CA VAL A 83 -2.82 -11.49 -19.13
C VAL A 83 -1.96 -10.43 -18.48
N LYS A 84 -1.12 -9.78 -19.30
CA LYS A 84 -0.71 -8.42 -19.03
C LYS A 84 -2.06 -7.77 -18.82
N SER A 85 -2.49 -7.64 -17.57
CA SER A 85 -3.42 -6.60 -17.22
C SER A 85 -2.72 -5.41 -17.84
N ILE A 86 -3.25 -4.95 -18.98
CA ILE A 86 -2.80 -3.71 -19.58
C ILE A 86 -2.86 -2.82 -18.38
N VAL A 87 -1.70 -2.40 -17.89
CA VAL A 87 -1.64 -1.56 -16.71
C VAL A 87 -2.51 -0.41 -17.15
N ASN A 88 -3.74 -0.39 -16.66
CA ASN A 88 -4.69 0.65 -16.96
C ASN A 88 -4.23 1.73 -16.00
N LYS A 89 -3.00 2.21 -16.29
CA LYS A 89 -2.35 3.37 -15.73
C LYS A 89 -3.27 4.44 -16.23
N SER A 90 -4.36 4.64 -15.48
CA SER A 90 -5.27 5.73 -15.66
C SER A 90 -4.37 6.93 -15.92
N GLY A 91 -4.53 7.60 -17.07
CA GLY A 91 -3.64 8.71 -17.43
C GLY A 91 -3.57 9.75 -16.30
N LEU A 92 -4.62 9.80 -15.49
CA LEU A 92 -4.68 10.51 -14.22
C LEU A 92 -3.64 10.06 -13.19
N LYS A 93 -3.52 8.76 -12.88
CA LYS A 93 -2.54 8.25 -11.90
C LYS A 93 -1.10 8.53 -12.34
N VAL A 94 -0.79 8.34 -13.62
CA VAL A 94 0.54 8.67 -14.16
C VAL A 94 0.81 10.17 -14.02
N TYR A 95 -0.17 11.00 -14.34
CA TYR A 95 -0.09 12.44 -14.17
C TYR A 95 0.16 12.82 -12.69
N ILE A 96 -0.58 12.23 -11.75
CA ILE A 96 -0.42 12.50 -10.31
C ILE A 96 1.00 12.15 -9.86
N ILE A 97 1.47 10.94 -10.16
CA ILE A 97 2.83 10.47 -9.78
C ILE A 97 3.90 11.43 -10.31
N GLN A 98 3.83 11.78 -11.60
CA GLN A 98 4.82 12.67 -12.22
C GLN A 98 4.85 14.07 -11.60
N ASN A 99 3.71 14.60 -11.17
CA ASN A 99 3.67 15.93 -10.56
C ASN A 99 4.06 15.92 -9.07
N ILE A 100 3.80 14.82 -8.36
CA ILE A 100 4.35 14.58 -7.01
C ILE A 100 5.88 14.49 -7.08
N ASP A 101 6.45 13.78 -8.06
CA ASP A 101 7.90 13.69 -8.26
C ASP A 101 8.54 15.05 -8.55
N ARG A 102 7.77 15.95 -9.20
CA ARG A 102 8.15 17.36 -9.45
C ARG A 102 7.85 18.29 -8.28
N LYS A 103 7.29 17.75 -7.19
CA LYS A 103 6.93 18.47 -5.96
C LYS A 103 5.99 19.65 -6.19
N LEU A 104 5.02 19.50 -7.09
CA LEU A 104 3.97 20.51 -7.26
C LEU A 104 2.98 20.47 -6.09
N PRO A 105 2.43 21.62 -5.65
CA PRO A 105 1.36 21.66 -4.66
C PRO A 105 0.18 20.77 -5.08
N LEU A 106 -0.39 20.01 -4.12
CA LEU A 106 -1.41 19.03 -4.45
C LEU A 106 -2.70 19.70 -4.97
N GLU A 107 -3.00 20.90 -4.51
CA GLU A 107 -4.12 21.72 -4.97
C GLU A 107 -3.98 22.08 -6.45
N ASP A 108 -2.76 22.40 -6.90
CA ASP A 108 -2.48 22.69 -8.32
C ASP A 108 -2.62 21.42 -9.17
N VAL A 109 -2.17 20.28 -8.65
CA VAL A 109 -2.33 18.97 -9.32
C VAL A 109 -3.82 18.63 -9.47
N ALA A 110 -4.61 18.83 -8.42
CA ALA A 110 -6.06 18.58 -8.41
C ALA A 110 -6.78 19.51 -9.41
N LYS A 111 -6.51 20.81 -9.31
CA LYS A 111 -7.12 21.85 -10.15
C LYS A 111 -6.87 21.63 -11.63
N ALA A 112 -5.65 21.24 -12.02
CA ALA A 112 -5.29 20.96 -13.40
C ALA A 112 -6.06 19.76 -14.02
N LYS A 113 -6.70 18.92 -13.19
CA LYS A 113 -7.55 17.82 -13.61
C LYS A 113 -9.03 18.01 -13.26
N GLY A 114 -9.40 19.19 -12.76
CA GLY A 114 -10.77 19.49 -12.34
C GLY A 114 -11.23 18.63 -11.16
N LEU A 115 -10.30 18.19 -10.30
CA LEU A 115 -10.58 17.40 -9.10
C LEU A 115 -10.64 18.30 -7.87
N SER A 116 -11.41 17.88 -6.87
CA SER A 116 -11.22 18.39 -5.52
C SER A 116 -9.92 17.85 -4.91
N LEU A 117 -9.40 18.50 -3.87
CA LEU A 117 -8.24 17.99 -3.14
C LEU A 117 -8.54 16.62 -2.50
N THR A 118 -9.74 16.44 -1.95
CA THR A 118 -10.22 15.18 -1.39
C THR A 118 -10.23 14.04 -2.43
N ASP A 119 -10.65 14.32 -3.66
CA ASP A 119 -10.62 13.33 -4.76
C ASP A 119 -9.19 13.00 -5.16
N LEU A 120 -8.30 14.01 -5.22
CA LEU A 120 -6.88 13.78 -5.49
C LEU A 120 -6.24 12.91 -4.41
N ILE A 121 -6.51 13.17 -3.13
CA ILE A 121 -6.00 12.38 -2.01
C ILE A 121 -6.48 10.93 -2.15
N THR A 122 -7.74 10.72 -2.53
CA THR A 122 -8.29 9.37 -2.82
C THR A 122 -7.53 8.65 -3.94
N GLU A 123 -7.17 9.36 -5.00
CA GLU A 123 -6.33 8.79 -6.07
C GLU A 123 -4.91 8.47 -5.59
N ILE A 124 -4.31 9.32 -4.74
CA ILE A 124 -2.99 9.08 -4.14
C ILE A 124 -3.02 7.85 -3.22
N GLU A 125 -4.08 7.69 -2.41
CA GLU A 125 -4.29 6.48 -1.60
C GLU A 125 -4.34 5.24 -2.50
N SER A 126 -5.07 5.31 -3.62
CA SER A 126 -5.13 4.22 -4.59
C SER A 126 -3.77 3.88 -5.20
N ILE A 127 -2.95 4.90 -5.50
CA ILE A 127 -1.59 4.73 -6.00
C ILE A 127 -0.71 4.03 -4.95
N VAL A 128 -0.74 4.49 -3.71
CA VAL A 128 0.05 3.90 -2.61
C VAL A 128 -0.40 2.48 -2.28
N HIS A 129 -1.71 2.26 -2.23
CA HIS A 129 -2.28 0.95 -1.98
C HIS A 129 -1.90 -0.05 -3.08
N SER A 130 -1.79 0.40 -4.33
CA SER A 130 -1.28 -0.40 -5.43
C SER A 130 0.21 -0.75 -5.32
N GLY A 131 0.89 -0.35 -4.25
CA GLY A 131 2.30 -0.63 -4.01
C GLY A 131 3.28 0.33 -4.70
N THR A 132 2.78 1.46 -5.22
CA THR A 132 3.62 2.50 -5.82
C THR A 132 4.13 3.44 -4.74
N LYS A 133 5.45 3.61 -4.66
CA LYS A 133 6.07 4.58 -3.76
C LYS A 133 5.92 6.00 -4.32
N VAL A 134 5.39 6.89 -3.49
CA VAL A 134 5.26 8.34 -3.76
C VAL A 134 5.77 9.14 -2.56
N ASN A 135 6.30 10.34 -2.78
CA ASN A 135 6.79 11.17 -1.68
C ASN A 135 6.02 12.49 -1.61
N ILE A 136 5.01 12.54 -0.75
CA ILE A 136 4.25 13.76 -0.45
C ILE A 136 4.79 14.54 0.75
N GLY A 137 6.00 14.19 1.24
CA GLY A 137 6.58 14.81 2.43
C GLY A 137 6.77 16.32 2.30
N TYR A 138 7.01 16.83 1.08
CA TYR A 138 7.10 18.27 0.83
C TYR A 138 5.79 19.00 1.16
N TYR A 139 4.65 18.41 0.80
CA TYR A 139 3.33 18.98 1.04
C TYR A 139 2.92 18.80 2.50
N VAL A 140 3.16 17.60 3.06
CA VAL A 140 2.87 17.32 4.48
C VAL A 140 3.59 18.29 5.40
N ASN A 141 4.86 18.58 5.15
CA ASN A 141 5.64 19.51 5.97
C ASN A 141 5.16 20.96 5.87
N GLU A 142 4.36 21.32 4.86
CA GLU A 142 3.76 22.65 4.72
C GLU A 142 2.42 22.76 5.45
N VAL A 143 1.65 21.68 5.52
CA VAL A 143 0.26 21.70 6.02
C VAL A 143 0.07 21.06 7.39
N ILE A 144 1.03 20.27 7.88
CA ILE A 144 0.98 19.56 9.17
C ILE A 144 2.23 19.90 9.97
N ASP A 145 2.07 20.33 11.22
CA ASP A 145 3.18 20.59 12.12
C ASP A 145 3.97 19.31 12.47
N ASP A 146 5.26 19.47 12.76
CA ASP A 146 6.17 18.34 12.96
C ASP A 146 5.82 17.48 14.19
N ASP A 147 5.16 18.04 15.21
CA ASP A 147 4.76 17.32 16.41
C ASP A 147 3.59 16.38 16.09
N LYS A 148 2.56 16.89 15.39
CA LYS A 148 1.46 16.07 14.88
C LYS A 148 1.94 14.98 13.93
N GLN A 149 2.90 15.30 13.06
CA GLN A 149 3.45 14.30 12.16
C GLN A 149 4.12 13.14 12.93
N GLN A 150 4.88 13.45 13.99
CA GLN A 150 5.55 12.43 14.81
C GLN A 150 4.54 11.55 15.55
N GLU A 151 3.52 12.15 16.14
CA GLU A 151 2.47 11.44 16.85
C GLU A 151 1.66 10.54 15.91
N ALA A 152 1.19 11.06 14.77
CA ALA A 152 0.47 10.26 13.79
C ALA A 152 1.32 9.10 13.23
N LEU A 153 2.62 9.32 12.99
CA LEU A 153 3.55 8.25 12.59
C LEU A 153 3.73 7.19 13.68
N ALA A 154 3.80 7.59 14.95
CA ALA A 154 3.88 6.67 16.07
C ALA A 154 2.60 5.82 16.16
N TYR A 155 1.43 6.47 16.06
CA TYR A 155 0.13 5.78 16.03
C TYR A 155 0.09 4.70 14.94
N PHE A 156 0.42 5.04 13.69
CA PHE A 156 0.34 4.06 12.60
C PHE A 156 1.35 2.92 12.75
N LYS A 157 2.50 3.14 13.40
CA LYS A 157 3.46 2.04 13.68
C LYS A 157 2.95 1.05 14.71
N GLU A 158 2.13 1.49 15.66
CA GLU A 158 1.65 0.67 16.77
C GLU A 158 0.23 0.13 16.56
N SER A 159 -0.55 0.80 15.71
CA SER A 159 -1.93 0.41 15.42
C SER A 159 -2.00 -0.91 14.66
N ALA A 160 -3.04 -1.70 14.99
CA ALA A 160 -3.37 -2.93 14.28
C ALA A 160 -4.11 -2.69 12.95
N THR A 161 -4.59 -1.46 12.71
CA THR A 161 -5.37 -1.09 11.53
C THR A 161 -4.86 0.21 10.91
N ASP A 162 -5.05 0.35 9.60
CA ASP A 162 -4.83 1.59 8.86
C ASP A 162 -6.11 2.42 8.69
N SER A 163 -7.17 2.12 9.44
CA SER A 163 -8.44 2.83 9.35
C SER A 163 -8.29 4.31 9.74
N VAL A 164 -8.69 5.20 8.83
CA VAL A 164 -8.70 6.65 9.07
C VAL A 164 -9.64 7.02 10.22
N ALA A 165 -10.82 6.39 10.29
CA ALA A 165 -11.77 6.66 11.36
C ALA A 165 -11.22 6.25 12.74
N ALA A 166 -10.55 5.08 12.82
CA ALA A 166 -9.93 4.64 14.07
C ALA A 166 -8.76 5.55 14.47
N ALA A 167 -8.00 6.05 13.49
CA ALA A 167 -6.92 7.00 13.73
C ALA A 167 -7.44 8.34 14.27
N ILE A 168 -8.51 8.89 13.69
CA ILE A 168 -9.13 10.13 14.17
C ILE A 168 -9.63 9.97 15.61
N THR A 169 -10.31 8.87 15.93
CA THR A 169 -10.82 8.63 17.29
C THR A 169 -9.69 8.59 18.33
N GLU A 170 -8.54 8.02 18.00
CA GLU A 170 -7.43 7.92 18.96
C GLU A 170 -6.50 9.14 18.99
N LEU A 171 -6.31 9.80 17.85
CA LEU A 171 -5.47 10.99 17.73
C LEU A 171 -6.20 12.26 18.20
N GLY A 172 -7.54 12.23 18.29
CA GLY A 172 -8.37 13.35 18.73
C GLY A 172 -9.00 14.10 17.55
N GLU A 173 -10.34 14.16 17.55
CA GLU A 173 -11.13 14.87 16.52
C GLU A 173 -10.89 16.39 16.51
N ASP A 174 -10.51 16.97 17.65
CA ASP A 174 -10.19 18.39 17.77
C ASP A 174 -8.75 18.71 17.34
N ASP A 175 -7.86 17.71 17.37
CA ASP A 175 -6.43 17.86 17.08
C ASP A 175 -6.10 17.52 15.62
N TYR A 176 -6.83 16.58 15.01
CA TYR A 176 -6.60 16.16 13.63
C TYR A 176 -7.86 16.23 12.77
N THR A 177 -7.71 16.89 11.63
CA THR A 177 -8.67 16.79 10.53
C THR A 177 -8.54 15.44 9.82
N GLU A 178 -9.64 14.99 9.19
CA GLU A 178 -9.60 13.77 8.37
C GLU A 178 -8.54 13.85 7.26
N GLU A 179 -8.36 15.03 6.66
CA GLU A 179 -7.36 15.24 5.62
C GLU A 179 -5.92 15.03 6.14
N GLU A 180 -5.58 15.60 7.29
CA GLU A 180 -4.27 15.41 7.93
C GLU A 180 -3.99 13.93 8.20
N VAL A 181 -4.96 13.20 8.78
CA VAL A 181 -4.82 11.77 9.05
C VAL A 181 -4.61 10.97 7.75
N ARG A 182 -5.35 11.30 6.69
CA ARG A 182 -5.20 10.64 5.37
C ARG A 182 -3.83 10.90 4.76
N LEU A 183 -3.33 12.13 4.80
CA LEU A 183 -2.00 12.48 4.32
C LEU A 183 -0.90 11.76 5.11
N MET A 184 -1.03 11.69 6.44
CA MET A 184 -0.09 10.94 7.29
C MET A 184 -0.12 9.45 7.03
N ARG A 185 -1.31 8.86 6.81
CA ARG A 185 -1.47 7.47 6.39
C ARG A 185 -0.81 7.21 5.04
N ILE A 186 -1.00 8.08 4.05
CA ILE A 186 -0.33 8.00 2.74
C ILE A 186 1.20 7.99 2.92
N LYS A 187 1.73 8.95 3.68
CA LYS A 187 3.17 9.07 3.96
C LYS A 187 3.70 7.79 4.60
N PHE A 188 3.03 7.30 5.63
CA PHE A 188 3.37 6.07 6.33
C PHE A 188 3.38 4.84 5.40
N MET A 189 2.29 4.62 4.68
CA MET A 189 2.16 3.45 3.80
C MET A 189 3.17 3.48 2.66
N SER A 190 3.46 4.66 2.11
CA SER A 190 4.45 4.82 1.04
C SER A 190 5.89 4.59 1.53
N GLU A 191 6.22 5.04 2.75
CA GLU A 191 7.57 4.90 3.32
C GLU A 191 7.85 3.47 3.78
N PHE A 192 6.92 2.88 4.52
CA PHE A 192 7.12 1.58 5.17
C PHE A 192 6.59 0.41 4.32
N GLY A 193 5.54 0.61 3.54
CA GLY A 193 4.93 -0.45 2.72
C GLY A 193 5.55 -0.59 1.33
N ASN A 194 6.01 0.50 0.72
CA ASN A 194 6.44 0.50 -0.69
C ASN A 194 7.94 0.71 -0.89
#